data_AF-A0A8S3PXW8-F1
#
_entry.id   AF-A0A8S3PXW8-F1
#
_cell.length_a   1.000
_cell.length_b   1.000
_cell.length_c   1.000
_cell.angle_alpha   90.00
_cell.angle_beta   90.00
_cell.angle_gamma   90.00
#
_symmetry.space_group_name_H-M   'P 1'
#
loop_
_entity.id
_entity.type
_entity.pdbx_description
1 polymer ?
#
loop_
_entity_poly.entity_id
_entity_poly.type
_entity_poly.pdbx_seq_one_letter_code
_entity_poly.pdbx_strand_id
1 'polypeptide(L)'
;MLTTSRLAGDRYVNNILAALSEIPSIIVQQISINRIGRRYVLVMFHSFSGITLILATMCSSYSGKYYWLKHFSTFFSIFGRFSAAGSFSSVFLYTPELYPTNLRNVGLGMASTVSRIGSMISPFAATLADHVFWGPAAIFALLNIICTIILLTLPETMGRELPTTVEEMKSWVKDKKGNF
;
A
#
# COMPACT_ATOMS: atom_id res chain seq x y z
N MET A 1 -8.77 8.82 -6.45
CA MET A 1 -9.81 9.81 -6.79
C MET A 1 -11.22 9.43 -6.34
N LEU A 2 -11.41 8.30 -5.65
CA LEU A 2 -12.71 7.64 -5.53
C LEU A 2 -13.60 8.09 -4.35
N THR A 3 -13.03 8.71 -3.32
CA THR A 3 -13.77 9.01 -2.08
C THR A 3 -13.91 10.50 -1.80
N THR A 4 -13.08 11.35 -2.40
CA THR A 4 -13.07 12.81 -2.15
C THR A 4 -14.29 13.53 -2.72
N SER A 5 -15.04 12.91 -3.64
CA SER A 5 -16.28 13.45 -4.21
C SER A 5 -17.51 13.30 -3.30
N ARG A 6 -17.44 12.52 -2.22
CA ARG A 6 -18.58 12.27 -1.31
C ARG A 6 -18.40 12.82 0.12
N LEU A 7 -17.27 13.47 0.39
CA LEU A 7 -16.94 14.08 1.69
C LEU A 7 -17.75 15.36 1.95
N ALA A 8 -18.03 15.68 3.22
CA ALA A 8 -18.62 16.95 3.61
C ALA A 8 -17.53 18.04 3.62
N GLY A 9 -17.71 19.10 2.83
CA GLY A 9 -16.75 20.21 2.66
C GLY A 9 -16.35 20.43 1.21
N ASP A 10 -15.56 21.48 0.96
CA ASP A 10 -15.08 21.78 -0.38
C ASP A 10 -14.12 20.67 -0.89
N ARG A 11 -14.42 20.11 -2.05
CA ARG A 11 -13.67 19.00 -2.68
C ARG A 11 -12.21 19.38 -2.90
N TYR A 12 -11.92 20.65 -3.16
CA TYR A 12 -10.56 21.14 -3.36
C TYR A 12 -9.74 21.08 -2.07
N VAL A 13 -10.32 21.53 -0.95
CA VAL A 13 -9.67 21.52 0.37
C VAL A 13 -9.38 20.10 0.82
N ASN A 14 -10.35 19.19 0.69
CA ASN A 14 -10.16 17.78 1.04
C ASN A 14 -9.09 17.09 0.19
N ASN A 15 -8.98 17.46 -1.10
CA ASN A 15 -7.96 16.89 -1.98
C ASN A 15 -6.56 17.45 -1.68
N ILE A 16 -6.45 18.74 -1.33
CA ILE A 16 -5.19 19.35 -0.90
C ILE A 16 -4.72 18.75 0.41
N LEU A 17 -5.61 18.59 1.40
CA LEU A 17 -5.28 17.95 2.67
C LEU A 17 -4.83 16.50 2.48
N ALA A 18 -5.49 15.76 1.59
CA ALA A 18 -5.08 14.40 1.25
C ALA A 18 -3.69 14.38 0.58
N ALA A 19 -3.44 15.25 -0.40
CA ALA A 19 -2.13 15.35 -1.06
C ALA A 19 -1.02 15.76 -0.08
N LEU A 20 -1.30 16.73 0.80
CA LEU A 20 -0.37 17.17 1.82
C LEU A 20 -0.04 16.05 2.82
N SER A 21 -1.00 15.16 3.12
CA SER A 21 -0.78 14.02 4.01
C SER A 21 0.09 12.91 3.41
N GLU A 22 0.27 12.85 2.09
CA GLU A 22 1.10 11.82 1.45
C GLU A 22 2.60 12.02 1.73
N ILE A 23 3.09 13.27 1.76
CA ILE A 23 4.51 13.58 2.03
C ILE A 23 4.98 13.10 3.42
N PRO A 24 4.32 13.48 4.54
CA PRO A 24 4.71 13.02 5.86
C PRO A 24 4.55 11.51 6.00
N SER A 25 3.62 10.89 5.25
CA SER A 25 3.48 9.44 5.24
C SER A 25 4.73 8.73 4.80
N ILE A 26 5.32 9.18 3.70
CA ILE A 26 6.51 8.55 3.12
C ILE A 26 7.69 8.71 4.08
N ILE A 27 7.83 9.88 4.71
CA ILE A 27 8.90 10.14 5.68
C ILE A 27 8.75 9.23 6.91
N VAL A 28 7.56 9.17 7.51
CA VAL A 28 7.29 8.31 8.67
C VAL A 28 7.59 6.85 8.35
N GLN A 29 7.11 6.38 7.20
CA GLN A 29 7.33 5.02 6.74
C GLN A 29 8.81 4.72 6.52
N GLN A 30 9.57 5.64 5.92
CA GLN A 30 11.01 5.48 5.69
C GLN A 30 11.78 5.36 7.02
N ILE A 31 11.40 6.18 8.01
CA ILE A 31 11.97 6.10 9.36
C ILE A 31 11.61 4.76 10.02
N SER A 32 10.36 4.31 9.90
CA SER A 32 9.90 3.03 10.44
C SER A 32 10.64 1.85 9.82
N ILE A 33 10.85 1.86 8.49
CA ILE A 33 11.61 0.84 7.76
C ILE A 33 13.02 0.68 8.35
N ASN A 34 13.70 1.79 8.58
CA ASN A 34 15.08 1.79 9.07
C ASN A 34 15.21 1.30 10.52
N ARG A 35 14.14 1.33 11.32
CA ARG A 35 14.17 0.92 12.75
C ARG A 35 13.62 -0.47 13.04
N ILE A 36 12.53 -0.87 12.38
CA ILE A 36 11.74 -2.05 12.79
C ILE A 36 12.04 -3.28 11.94
N GLY A 37 12.39 -3.11 10.67
CA GLY A 37 12.44 -4.21 9.71
C GLY A 37 11.62 -3.91 8.48
N ARG A 38 12.20 -4.06 7.28
CA ARG A 38 11.53 -3.78 6.00
C ARG A 38 10.27 -4.61 5.80
N ARG A 39 10.34 -5.90 6.16
CA ARG A 39 9.23 -6.84 6.01
C ARG A 39 8.08 -6.52 6.97
N TYR A 40 8.39 -6.35 8.26
CA TYR A 40 7.36 -6.06 9.27
C TYR A 40 6.64 -4.75 8.99
N VAL A 41 7.38 -3.72 8.56
CA VAL A 41 6.79 -2.44 8.19
C VAL A 41 5.88 -2.58 6.97
N LEU A 42 6.32 -3.25 5.90
CA LEU A 42 5.47 -3.52 4.74
C LEU A 42 4.18 -4.28 5.11
N VAL A 43 4.28 -5.32 5.95
CA VAL A 43 3.13 -6.11 6.42
C VAL A 43 2.18 -5.29 7.29
N MET A 44 2.72 -4.50 8.23
CA MET A 44 1.92 -3.66 9.13
C MET A 44 1.14 -2.61 8.34
N PHE A 45 1.79 -1.90 7.42
CA PHE A 45 1.15 -0.83 6.66
C PHE A 45 0.14 -1.37 5.63
N HIS A 46 0.39 -2.51 4.99
CA HIS A 46 -0.61 -3.16 4.13
C HIS A 46 -1.81 -3.71 4.89
N SER A 47 -1.57 -4.35 6.03
CA SER A 47 -2.66 -4.83 6.90
C SER A 47 -3.49 -3.67 7.42
N PHE A 48 -2.84 -2.59 7.85
CA PHE A 48 -3.49 -1.39 8.35
C PHE A 48 -4.28 -0.65 7.26
N SER A 49 -3.72 -0.55 6.05
CA SER A 49 -4.40 -0.04 4.85
C SER A 49 -5.67 -0.84 4.55
N GLY A 50 -5.60 -2.18 4.57
CA GLY A 50 -6.77 -3.06 4.36
C GLY A 50 -7.85 -2.86 5.42
N ILE A 51 -7.48 -2.85 6.71
CA ILE A 51 -8.40 -2.66 7.84
C ILE A 51 -9.10 -1.29 7.75
N THR A 52 -8.34 -0.23 7.52
CA THR A 52 -8.89 1.14 7.42
C THR A 52 -9.83 1.28 6.23
N LEU A 53 -9.56 0.62 5.10
CA LEU A 53 -10.48 0.58 3.96
C LEU A 53 -11.81 -0.12 4.30
N ILE A 54 -11.75 -1.28 4.96
CA ILE A 54 -12.94 -2.02 5.38
C ILE A 54 -13.75 -1.16 6.36
N LEU A 55 -13.11 -0.56 7.36
CA LEU A 55 -13.76 0.33 8.32
C LEU A 55 -14.41 1.54 7.62
N ALA A 56 -13.72 2.16 6.65
CA ALA A 56 -14.28 3.26 5.87
C ALA A 56 -15.54 2.84 5.10
N THR A 57 -15.56 1.65 4.48
CA THR A 57 -16.75 1.14 3.77
C THR A 57 -17.91 0.83 4.70
N MET A 58 -17.63 0.24 5.86
CA MET A 58 -18.64 -0.05 6.88
C MET A 58 -19.26 1.26 7.39
N CYS A 59 -18.43 2.22 7.82
CA CYS A 59 -18.91 3.52 8.28
C CYS A 59 -19.74 4.25 7.22
N SER A 60 -19.35 4.19 5.94
CA SER A 60 -20.11 4.85 4.88
C SER A 60 -21.42 4.15 4.53
N SER A 61 -21.56 2.83 4.73
CA SER A 61 -22.85 2.14 4.57
C SER A 61 -23.86 2.54 5.66
N TYR A 62 -23.39 2.80 6.88
CA TYR A 62 -24.24 3.25 7.99
C TYR A 62 -24.43 4.78 8.06
N SER A 63 -23.84 5.54 7.13
CA SER A 63 -23.85 7.01 7.13
C SER A 63 -25.23 7.64 6.98
N GLY A 64 -26.25 6.90 6.52
CA GLY A 64 -27.62 7.41 6.38
C GLY A 64 -28.31 7.75 7.71
N LYS A 65 -27.77 7.26 8.84
CA LYS A 65 -28.42 7.38 10.16
C LYS A 65 -27.81 8.46 11.06
N TYR A 66 -26.53 8.82 10.87
CA TYR A 66 -25.80 9.68 11.82
C TYR A 66 -24.72 10.53 11.13
N TYR A 67 -24.81 11.86 11.28
CA TYR A 67 -23.89 12.82 10.65
C TYR A 67 -22.42 12.65 11.08
N TRP A 68 -22.14 12.22 12.32
CA TRP A 68 -20.76 12.01 12.78
C TRP A 68 -20.04 10.88 12.05
N LEU A 69 -20.76 9.83 11.61
CA LEU A 69 -20.17 8.68 10.92
C LEU A 69 -19.54 9.09 9.57
N LYS A 70 -20.02 10.17 8.96
CA LYS A 70 -19.44 10.73 7.72
C LYS A 70 -18.03 11.30 7.97
N HIS A 71 -17.82 11.96 9.11
CA HIS A 71 -16.50 12.47 9.50
C HIS A 71 -15.53 11.33 9.84
N PHE A 72 -15.99 10.28 10.51
CA PHE A 72 -15.18 9.09 10.77
C PHE A 72 -14.78 8.35 9.48
N SER A 73 -15.73 8.15 8.55
CA SER A 73 -15.44 7.53 7.25
C SER A 73 -14.39 8.31 6.45
N THR A 74 -14.44 9.64 6.54
CA THR A 74 -13.48 10.56 5.92
C THR A 74 -12.09 10.39 6.53
N PHE A 75 -12.03 10.40 7.86
CA PHE A 75 -10.79 10.21 8.61
C PHE A 75 -10.13 8.87 8.25
N PHE A 76 -10.88 7.77 8.30
CA PHE A 76 -10.37 6.44 7.92
C PHE A 76 -9.92 6.37 6.46
N SER A 77 -10.62 7.05 5.53
CA SER A 77 -10.22 7.09 4.12
C SER A 77 -8.90 7.82 3.91
N ILE A 78 -8.67 8.92 4.62
CA ILE A 78 -7.39 9.65 4.58
C ILE A 78 -6.28 8.79 5.19
N PHE A 79 -6.56 8.13 6.30
CA PHE A 79 -5.58 7.27 6.99
C PHE A 79 -5.21 6.02 6.19
N GLY A 80 -6.17 5.39 5.53
CA GLY A 80 -5.91 4.28 4.61
C GLY A 80 -5.08 4.71 3.41
N ARG A 81 -5.36 5.91 2.87
CA ARG A 81 -4.59 6.49 1.76
C ARG A 81 -3.15 6.83 2.16
N PHE A 82 -2.96 7.40 3.36
CA PHE A 82 -1.64 7.61 3.96
C PHE A 82 -0.87 6.27 3.98
N SER A 83 -1.44 5.24 4.60
CA SER A 83 -0.80 3.92 4.70
C SER A 83 -0.47 3.30 3.34
N ALA A 84 -1.36 3.44 2.36
CA ALA A 84 -1.14 2.95 1.00
C ALA A 84 0.00 3.70 0.28
N ALA A 85 0.07 5.03 0.40
CA ALA A 85 1.11 5.84 -0.21
C ALA A 85 2.51 5.51 0.35
N GLY A 86 2.63 5.39 1.67
CA GLY A 86 3.88 4.97 2.31
C GLY A 86 4.28 3.54 1.93
N SER A 87 3.31 2.61 1.86
CA SER A 87 3.57 1.24 1.43
C SER A 87 4.10 1.17 -0.01
N PHE A 88 3.52 1.97 -0.93
CA PHE A 88 3.97 2.01 -2.32
C PHE A 88 5.43 2.44 -2.42
N SER A 89 5.81 3.51 -1.72
CA SER A 89 7.21 3.95 -1.67
C SER A 89 8.15 2.88 -1.08
N SER A 90 7.69 2.20 -0.03
CA SER A 90 8.44 1.10 0.60
C SER A 90 8.71 -0.06 -0.34
N VAL A 91 7.72 -0.47 -1.14
CA VAL A 91 7.88 -1.55 -2.12
C VAL A 91 8.91 -1.17 -3.19
N PHE A 92 8.89 0.07 -3.66
CA PHE A 92 9.87 0.58 -4.62
C PHE A 92 11.28 0.64 -4.03
N LEU A 93 11.41 0.92 -2.73
CA LEU A 93 12.70 0.88 -2.03
C LEU A 93 13.18 -0.55 -1.75
N TYR A 94 12.26 -1.48 -1.50
CA TYR A 94 12.57 -2.86 -1.16
C TYR A 94 12.89 -3.73 -2.38
N THR A 95 12.25 -3.45 -3.53
CA THR A 95 12.54 -4.08 -4.83
C THR A 95 14.04 -4.13 -5.13
N PRO A 96 14.79 -3.01 -5.17
CA PRO A 96 16.21 -3.02 -5.51
C PRO A 96 17.12 -3.71 -4.49
N GLU A 97 16.63 -4.03 -3.30
CA GLU A 97 17.41 -4.74 -2.29
C GLU A 97 17.22 -6.25 -2.36
N LEU A 98 16.12 -6.67 -2.95
CA LEU A 98 15.84 -8.08 -3.22
C LEU A 98 16.58 -8.56 -4.48
N TYR A 99 16.86 -7.67 -5.43
CA TYR A 99 17.50 -8.00 -6.71
C TYR A 99 18.99 -7.64 -6.72
N PRO A 100 19.87 -8.49 -7.29
CA PRO A 100 21.29 -8.18 -7.43
C PRO A 100 21.49 -6.98 -8.36
N THR A 101 22.61 -6.27 -8.22
CA THR A 101 22.92 -5.02 -8.94
C THR A 101 22.65 -5.09 -10.46
N ASN A 102 22.89 -6.27 -11.07
CA ASN A 102 22.68 -6.50 -12.50
C ASN A 102 21.20 -6.54 -12.93
N LEU A 103 20.29 -6.90 -12.02
CA LEU A 103 18.85 -7.02 -12.29
C LEU A 103 18.02 -5.93 -11.62
N ARG A 104 18.64 -5.08 -10.79
CA ARG A 104 17.99 -3.98 -10.07
C ARG A 104 17.18 -3.06 -10.98
N ASN A 105 17.75 -2.66 -12.11
CA ASN A 105 17.07 -1.78 -13.07
C ASN A 105 15.87 -2.46 -13.74
N VAL A 106 15.96 -3.77 -14.01
CA VAL A 106 14.87 -4.55 -14.58
C VAL A 106 13.73 -4.69 -13.58
N GLY A 107 14.03 -4.99 -12.31
CA GLY A 107 13.03 -5.09 -11.24
C GLY A 107 12.29 -3.77 -11.00
N LEU A 108 13.01 -2.65 -10.93
CA LEU A 108 12.42 -1.31 -10.82
C LEU A 108 11.58 -0.94 -12.05
N GLY A 109 12.03 -1.31 -13.26
CA GLY A 109 11.28 -1.13 -14.50
C GLY A 109 9.97 -1.92 -14.50
N MET A 110 10.00 -3.19 -14.09
CA MET A 110 8.80 -4.02 -13.96
C MET A 110 7.82 -3.45 -12.94
N ALA A 111 8.29 -3.05 -11.75
CA ALA A 111 7.45 -2.43 -10.72
C ALA A 111 6.77 -1.14 -11.24
N SER A 112 7.50 -0.33 -12.01
CA SER A 112 6.98 0.89 -12.64
C SER A 112 5.91 0.57 -13.68
N THR A 113 6.11 -0.43 -14.52
CA THR A 113 5.12 -0.88 -15.52
C THR A 113 3.85 -1.38 -14.85
N VAL A 114 3.97 -2.18 -13.79
CA VAL A 114 2.80 -2.66 -13.01
C VAL A 114 2.06 -1.49 -12.35
N SER A 115 2.77 -0.50 -11.80
CA SER A 115 2.16 0.72 -11.27
C SER A 115 1.38 1.51 -12.33
N ARG A 116 1.93 1.62 -13.55
CA ARG A 116 1.24 2.25 -14.69
C ARG A 116 -0.02 1.49 -15.09
N ILE A 117 0.04 0.15 -15.16
CA ILE A 117 -1.13 -0.68 -15.43
C ILE A 117 -2.20 -0.47 -14.34
N GLY A 118 -1.81 -0.45 -13.06
CA GLY A 118 -2.73 -0.13 -11.97
C GLY A 118 -3.38 1.25 -12.10
N SER A 119 -2.62 2.25 -12.58
CA SER A 119 -3.13 3.60 -12.84
C SER A 119 -4.11 3.63 -14.02
N MET A 120 -3.91 2.81 -15.05
CA MET A 120 -4.84 2.65 -16.16
C MET A 120 -6.14 1.95 -15.74
N ILE A 121 -6.09 1.06 -14.75
CA ILE A 121 -7.27 0.35 -14.20
C ILE A 121 -8.05 1.24 -13.20
N SER A 122 -7.38 2.18 -12.53
CA SER A 122 -7.96 3.11 -11.55
C SER A 122 -9.30 3.78 -11.97
N PRO A 123 -9.49 4.31 -13.19
CA PRO A 123 -10.77 4.90 -13.60
C PRO A 123 -11.92 3.88 -13.64
N PHE A 124 -11.66 2.60 -13.95
CA PHE A 124 -12.71 1.57 -13.94
C PHE A 124 -13.23 1.30 -12.53
N ALA A 125 -12.37 1.40 -11.52
CA ALA A 125 -12.79 1.35 -10.13
C ALA A 125 -13.71 2.55 -9.78
N ALA A 126 -13.51 3.72 -10.42
CA ALA A 126 -14.39 4.86 -10.27
C ALA A 126 -15.79 4.61 -10.85
N THR A 127 -15.85 4.11 -12.08
CA THR A 127 -17.11 3.71 -12.71
C THR A 127 -17.84 2.63 -11.91
N LEU A 128 -17.11 1.70 -11.31
CA LEU A 128 -17.71 0.65 -10.47
C LEU A 128 -18.28 1.21 -9.15
N ALA A 129 -17.70 2.27 -8.57
CA ALA A 129 -18.26 2.92 -7.37
C ALA A 129 -19.62 3.59 -7.62
N ASP A 130 -19.89 3.98 -8.86
CA ASP A 130 -21.16 4.62 -9.24
C ASP A 130 -22.31 3.60 -9.27
N HIS A 131 -22.03 2.35 -9.64
CA HIS A 131 -23.00 1.26 -9.59
C HIS A 131 -23.03 0.54 -8.24
N VAL A 132 -21.86 0.25 -7.65
CA VAL A 132 -21.71 -0.49 -6.39
C VAL A 132 -20.71 0.23 -5.50
N PHE A 133 -21.23 1.01 -4.54
CA PHE A 133 -20.40 1.85 -3.66
C PHE A 133 -19.32 1.08 -2.89
N TRP A 134 -19.58 -0.16 -2.46
CA TRP A 134 -18.64 -0.98 -1.70
C TRP A 134 -17.66 -1.79 -2.57
N GLY A 135 -17.92 -1.91 -3.88
CA GLY A 135 -17.18 -2.79 -4.78
C GLY A 135 -15.69 -2.45 -4.87
N PRO A 136 -15.31 -1.20 -5.20
CA PRO A 136 -13.91 -0.82 -5.35
C PRO A 136 -13.09 -1.03 -4.07
N ALA A 137 -13.68 -0.70 -2.93
CA ALA A 137 -12.98 -0.84 -1.66
C ALA A 137 -12.79 -2.31 -1.25
N ALA A 138 -13.75 -3.19 -1.55
CA ALA A 138 -13.57 -4.63 -1.37
C ALA A 138 -12.43 -5.17 -2.23
N ILE A 139 -12.32 -4.75 -3.50
CA ILE A 139 -11.23 -5.13 -4.41
C ILE A 139 -9.88 -4.67 -3.86
N PHE A 140 -9.77 -3.40 -3.45
CA PHE A 140 -8.52 -2.89 -2.87
C PHE A 140 -8.17 -3.57 -1.54
N ALA A 141 -9.15 -3.88 -0.69
CA ALA A 141 -8.91 -4.61 0.56
C ALA A 141 -8.39 -6.03 0.29
N LEU A 142 -8.99 -6.76 -0.66
CA LEU A 142 -8.53 -8.08 -1.08
C LEU A 142 -7.10 -8.03 -1.64
N LEU A 143 -6.79 -7.03 -2.47
CA LEU A 143 -5.43 -6.84 -2.99
C LEU A 143 -4.42 -6.58 -1.86
N ASN A 144 -4.76 -5.77 -0.85
CA ASN A 144 -3.89 -5.54 0.30
C ASN A 144 -3.65 -6.85 1.09
N ILE A 145 -4.67 -7.69 1.27
CA ILE A 145 -4.53 -9.00 1.94
C ILE A 145 -3.59 -9.92 1.15
N ILE A 146 -3.78 -10.02 -0.18
CA ILE A 146 -2.92 -10.83 -1.05
C ILE A 146 -1.47 -10.33 -0.96
N CYS A 147 -1.25 -9.01 -1.04
CA CYS A 147 0.08 -8.44 -0.88
C CYS A 147 0.69 -8.74 0.49
N THR A 148 -0.09 -8.64 1.58
CA THR A 148 0.38 -9.02 2.92
C THR A 148 0.82 -10.48 2.98
N ILE A 149 0.05 -11.41 2.40
CA ILE A 149 0.42 -12.84 2.36
C ILE A 149 1.71 -13.05 1.58
N ILE A 150 1.86 -12.41 0.42
CA ILE A 150 3.09 -12.47 -0.39
C ILE A 150 4.29 -11.91 0.39
N LEU A 151 4.12 -10.77 1.07
CA LEU A 151 5.17 -10.17 1.91
C LEU A 151 5.57 -11.07 3.10
N LEU A 152 4.64 -11.85 3.64
CA LEU A 152 4.97 -12.86 4.64
C LEU A 152 5.84 -14.00 4.06
N THR A 153 5.68 -14.35 2.78
CA THR A 153 6.56 -15.33 2.14
C THR A 153 7.97 -14.79 1.83
N LEU A 154 8.13 -13.47 1.70
CA LEU A 154 9.40 -12.88 1.33
C LEU A 154 10.46 -12.89 2.46
N PRO A 155 11.76 -13.04 2.12
CA PRO A 155 12.86 -12.93 3.07
C PRO A 155 13.10 -11.52 3.59
N GLU A 156 13.46 -11.41 4.86
CA GLU A 156 13.82 -10.14 5.48
C GLU A 156 15.19 -9.68 4.98
N THR A 157 15.27 -8.45 4.44
CA THR A 157 16.52 -7.88 3.89
C THR A 157 17.29 -7.01 4.88
N MET A 158 16.78 -6.84 6.10
CA MET A 158 17.41 -5.95 7.09
C MET A 158 18.72 -6.55 7.63
N GLY A 159 19.80 -5.77 7.53
CA GLY A 159 21.11 -6.10 8.10
C GLY A 159 21.92 -7.14 7.35
N ARG A 160 21.58 -7.48 6.09
CA ARG A 160 22.39 -8.39 5.27
C ARG A 160 23.04 -7.63 4.11
N GLU A 161 24.29 -7.98 3.81
CA GLU A 161 25.00 -7.44 2.64
C GLU A 161 24.23 -7.79 1.36
N LEU A 162 24.09 -6.80 0.48
CA LEU A 162 23.37 -6.96 -0.79
C LEU A 162 24.10 -8.00 -1.63
N PRO A 163 23.43 -9.09 -2.06
CA PRO A 163 24.07 -10.09 -2.92
C PRO A 163 24.50 -9.42 -4.22
N THR A 164 25.80 -9.45 -4.49
CA THR A 164 26.38 -8.82 -5.67
C THR A 164 26.17 -9.69 -6.90
N THR A 165 25.96 -10.99 -6.70
CA THR A 165 25.78 -11.99 -7.76
C THR A 165 24.47 -12.78 -7.65
N VAL A 166 23.99 -13.30 -8.78
CA VAL A 166 22.76 -14.12 -8.84
C VAL A 166 22.94 -15.44 -8.07
N GLU A 167 24.14 -16.01 -8.08
CA GLU A 167 24.50 -17.20 -7.33
C GLU A 167 24.41 -16.99 -5.80
N GLU A 168 24.84 -15.84 -5.28
CA GLU A 168 24.66 -15.45 -3.87
C GLU A 168 23.17 -15.29 -3.50
N MET A 169 22.36 -14.74 -4.42
CA MET A 169 20.92 -14.66 -4.19
C MET A 169 20.25 -16.05 -4.15
N LYS A 170 20.70 -17.00 -5.00
CA LYS A 170 20.17 -18.38 -5.01
C LYS A 170 20.53 -19.14 -3.73
N SER A 171 21.75 -19.00 -3.20
CA SER A 171 22.14 -19.63 -1.92
C SER A 171 21.32 -19.05 -0.76
N TRP A 172 21.06 -17.74 -0.77
CA TRP A 172 20.24 -17.05 0.23
C TRP A 172 18.80 -17.56 0.28
N VAL A 173 18.17 -17.79 -0.88
CA VAL A 173 16.83 -18.40 -0.97
C VAL A 173 16.83 -19.85 -0.49
N LYS A 174 17.93 -20.59 -0.72
CA LYS A 174 18.07 -22.00 -0.35
C LYS A 174 18.27 -22.19 1.15
N ASP A 175 19.08 -21.36 1.81
CA ASP A 175 19.26 -21.35 3.27
C ASP A 175 17.94 -21.08 4.00
N LYS A 176 17.10 -20.19 3.44
CA LYS A 176 15.78 -19.91 4.02
C LYS A 176 14.78 -21.06 3.86
N LYS A 177 14.95 -21.92 2.84
CA LYS A 177 14.13 -23.15 2.66
C LYS A 177 14.60 -24.31 3.54
N GLY A 178 15.84 -24.27 4.05
CA GLY A 178 16.39 -25.31 4.94
C GLY A 178 16.01 -25.17 6.42
N ASN A 179 15.40 -24.04 6.81
CA ASN A 179 14.98 -23.74 8.19
C ASN A 179 13.46 -23.83 8.41
N PHE A 180 12.76 -24.63 7.59
CA PHE A 180 11.36 -25.04 7.83
C PHE A 180 11.28 -26.52 8.10
#